data_AF-A0A7J7YE86-F1
#
_entry.id   AF-A0A7J7YE86-F1
#
_cell.length_a   1.000
_cell.length_b   1.000
_cell.length_c   1.000
_cell.angle_alpha   90.00
_cell.angle_beta   90.00
_cell.angle_gamma   90.00
#
_symmetry.space_group_name_H-M   'P 1'
#
loop_
_entity.id
_entity.type
_entity.pdbx_description
1 polymer ?
#
loop_
_entity_poly.entity_id
_entity_poly.type
_entity_poly.pdbx_seq_one_letter_code
_entity_poly.pdbx_strand_id
1 'polypeptide(L)'
;MVVTVTLWNSWQMPNYTEIRQYCNHWRNFGDIYDSWQSVKSILDWTSSNQRTVVSAAGPGGWNDPDMLVIGNFGLSWDQQITQMALWAIMAAPLFMSNDLRHISLQAKTLLQNKDVIAINQDPLGKQGYLLRKEDNIEVWERPLSELAWAVAVVNLQEIGGPRSYTISLASLGQGVACNPACHITELLPVKTKLGFYEWTSFVKTRINPTGTVLLQLKISQTTF
;
A
#
# COMPACT_ATOMS: atom_id res chain seq x y z
N MET A 1 -12.10 24.04 -4.56
CA MET A 1 -10.66 24.35 -4.42
C MET A 1 -10.03 23.16 -3.73
N VAL A 2 -9.00 22.55 -4.32
CA VAL A 2 -8.20 21.50 -3.64
C VAL A 2 -7.03 22.20 -2.98
N VAL A 3 -6.92 22.12 -1.66
CA VAL A 3 -5.85 22.77 -0.89
C VAL A 3 -4.88 21.71 -0.39
N THR A 4 -3.59 21.97 -0.62
CA THR A 4 -2.46 21.11 -0.21
C THR A 4 -1.52 21.91 0.68
N VAL A 5 -1.09 21.31 1.79
CA VAL A 5 -0.08 21.89 2.69
C VAL A 5 1.13 20.96 2.76
N THR A 6 2.33 21.54 2.77
CA THR A 6 3.60 20.81 2.97
C THR A 6 4.18 21.14 4.33
N LEU A 7 4.45 20.11 5.13
CA LEU A 7 4.91 20.23 6.51
C LEU A 7 6.43 20.06 6.57
N TRP A 8 7.16 21.12 6.93
CA TRP A 8 8.64 21.13 6.92
C TRP A 8 9.28 21.32 8.30
N ASN A 9 8.51 21.65 9.34
CA ASN A 9 9.08 22.02 10.64
C ASN A 9 9.20 20.83 11.60
N SER A 10 10.44 20.50 11.98
CA SER A 10 10.80 19.34 12.81
C SER A 10 10.59 19.51 14.32
N TRP A 11 10.17 20.71 14.77
CA TRP A 11 10.13 21.05 16.20
C TRP A 11 8.74 21.04 16.84
N GLN A 12 7.68 20.90 16.05
CA GLN A 12 6.30 20.77 16.54
C GLN A 12 5.56 19.69 15.73
N MET A 13 4.86 18.81 16.45
CA MET A 13 3.95 17.85 15.83
C MET A 13 2.84 18.60 15.10
N PRO A 14 2.58 18.31 13.81
CA PRO A 14 1.50 18.93 13.06
C PRO A 14 0.13 18.67 13.69
N ASN A 15 -0.71 19.71 13.76
CA ASN A 15 -2.10 19.54 14.17
C ASN A 15 -2.94 19.02 12.99
N TYR A 16 -2.94 17.71 12.79
CA TYR A 16 -3.65 17.08 11.68
C TYR A 16 -5.17 17.33 11.68
N THR A 17 -5.78 17.55 12.86
CA THR A 17 -7.20 17.92 12.95
C THR A 17 -7.47 19.24 12.26
N GLU A 18 -6.63 20.24 12.51
CA GLU A 18 -6.73 21.55 11.90
C GLU A 18 -6.37 21.50 10.41
N ILE A 19 -5.27 20.83 10.04
CA ILE A 19 -4.87 20.66 8.63
C ILE A 19 -6.01 20.06 7.81
N ARG A 20 -6.67 19.02 8.33
CA ARG A 20 -7.80 18.36 7.67
C ARG A 20 -9.02 19.27 7.46
N GLN A 21 -9.22 20.29 8.28
CA GLN A 21 -10.32 21.24 8.10
C GLN A 21 -10.13 22.11 6.85
N TYR A 22 -8.88 22.41 6.50
CA TYR A 22 -8.54 23.33 5.42
C TYR A 22 -8.03 22.64 4.15
N CYS A 23 -7.56 21.40 4.25
CA CYS A 23 -6.82 20.72 3.18
C CYS A 23 -7.50 19.41 2.77
N ASN A 24 -7.54 19.15 1.47
CA ASN A 24 -8.03 17.88 0.94
C ASN A 24 -6.99 16.77 0.97
N HIS A 25 -5.71 17.15 0.95
CA HIS A 25 -4.59 16.28 1.24
C HIS A 25 -3.42 17.12 1.73
N TRP A 26 -2.42 16.49 2.36
CA TRP A 26 -1.26 17.19 2.89
C TRP A 26 0.00 16.35 2.75
N ARG A 27 1.05 17.00 2.25
CA ARG A 27 2.39 16.45 2.11
C ARG A 27 3.07 16.43 3.47
N ASN A 28 3.44 15.24 3.89
CA ASN A 28 3.96 15.00 5.25
C ASN A 28 5.48 14.96 5.35
N PHE A 29 6.15 14.59 4.26
CA PHE A 29 7.56 14.26 4.24
C PHE A 29 8.24 14.89 3.02
N GLY A 30 9.57 14.73 2.94
CA GLY A 30 10.38 15.25 1.84
C GLY A 30 9.93 14.78 0.46
N ASP A 31 10.36 15.52 -0.56
CA ASP A 31 10.00 15.24 -1.95
C ASP A 31 10.49 13.86 -2.39
N ILE A 32 9.68 13.21 -3.21
CA ILE A 32 10.05 11.97 -3.87
C ILE A 32 11.02 12.26 -5.01
N TYR A 33 12.06 11.45 -5.09
CA TYR A 33 12.99 11.40 -6.20
C TYR A 33 12.83 10.09 -6.95
N ASP A 34 13.24 10.06 -8.20
CA ASP A 34 13.28 8.85 -9.04
C ASP A 34 14.40 7.90 -8.56
N SER A 35 14.21 7.27 -7.40
CA SER A 35 15.14 6.34 -6.78
C SER A 35 14.45 5.45 -5.73
N TRP A 36 14.92 4.20 -5.61
CA TRP A 36 14.42 3.28 -4.59
C TRP A 36 14.66 3.79 -3.16
N GLN A 37 15.78 4.48 -2.92
CA GLN A 37 16.09 5.03 -1.60
C GLN A 37 15.06 6.08 -1.16
N SER A 38 14.55 6.89 -2.09
CA SER A 38 13.48 7.86 -1.80
C SER A 38 12.18 7.16 -1.43
N VAL A 39 11.77 6.15 -2.21
CA VAL A 39 10.58 5.33 -1.91
C VAL A 39 10.68 4.71 -0.51
N LYS A 40 11.81 4.05 -0.18
CA LYS A 40 12.03 3.50 1.16
C LYS A 40 11.94 4.55 2.26
N SER A 41 12.56 5.73 2.07
CA SER A 41 12.55 6.78 3.09
C SER A 41 11.14 7.28 3.41
N ILE A 42 10.26 7.36 2.40
CA ILE A 42 8.85 7.72 2.57
C ILE A 42 8.09 6.62 3.32
N LEU A 43 8.31 5.34 2.99
CA LEU A 43 7.69 4.20 3.67
C LEU A 43 8.16 4.05 5.13
N ASP A 44 9.46 4.21 5.39
CA ASP A 44 10.06 4.18 6.73
C ASP A 44 9.54 5.33 7.59
N TRP A 45 9.45 6.55 7.03
CA TRP A 45 8.85 7.67 7.75
C TRP A 45 7.37 7.44 8.04
N THR A 46 6.60 6.95 7.06
CA THR A 46 5.17 6.70 7.21
C THR A 46 4.89 5.64 8.26
N SER A 47 5.60 4.52 8.22
CA SER A 47 5.46 3.45 9.22
C SER A 47 5.88 3.89 10.62
N SER A 48 6.95 4.69 10.74
CA SER A 48 7.41 5.22 12.04
C SER A 48 6.40 6.19 12.66
N ASN A 49 5.62 6.91 11.84
CA ASN A 49 4.63 7.90 12.29
C ASN A 49 3.18 7.40 12.19
N GLN A 50 2.96 6.12 11.88
CA GLN A 50 1.65 5.59 11.50
C GLN A 50 0.55 5.76 12.55
N ARG A 51 0.91 5.79 13.84
CA ARG A 51 -0.04 6.02 14.94
C ARG A 51 -0.78 7.36 14.81
N THR A 52 -0.11 8.37 14.27
CA THR A 52 -0.64 9.72 14.11
C THR A 52 -1.23 9.91 12.72
N VAL A 53 -0.48 9.54 11.68
CA VAL A 53 -0.89 9.87 10.30
C VAL A 53 -2.07 9.02 9.82
N VAL A 54 -2.12 7.73 10.16
CA VAL A 54 -3.17 6.83 9.65
C VAL A 54 -4.55 7.25 10.12
N SER A 55 -4.69 7.68 11.37
CA SER A 55 -5.97 8.12 11.95
C SER A 55 -6.43 9.49 11.45
N ALA A 56 -5.53 10.30 10.90
CA ALA A 56 -5.84 11.61 10.32
C ALA A 56 -6.45 11.51 8.91
N ALA A 57 -6.21 10.42 8.17
CA ALA A 57 -6.70 10.23 6.81
C ALA A 57 -8.13 9.68 6.77
N GLY A 58 -8.87 10.05 5.72
CA GLY A 58 -10.25 9.64 5.50
C GLY A 58 -10.94 10.49 4.44
N PRO A 59 -12.17 10.16 4.02
CA PRO A 59 -12.90 10.89 2.97
C PRO A 59 -12.84 12.42 3.13
N GLY A 60 -12.26 13.09 2.13
CA GLY A 60 -12.07 14.55 2.11
C GLY A 60 -10.74 15.08 2.66
N GLY A 61 -9.86 14.23 3.21
CA GLY A 61 -8.55 14.60 3.76
C GLY A 61 -7.57 13.42 3.75
N TRP A 62 -6.49 13.50 2.97
CA TRP A 62 -5.58 12.37 2.74
C TRP A 62 -4.12 12.70 3.06
N ASN A 63 -3.38 11.72 3.56
CA ASN A 63 -1.92 11.85 3.63
C ASN A 63 -1.35 11.73 2.22
N ASP A 64 -0.45 12.64 1.88
CA ASP A 64 0.21 12.68 0.57
C ASP A 64 1.69 12.26 0.72
N PRO A 65 2.02 11.00 0.36
CA PRO A 65 3.40 10.51 0.31
C PRO A 65 4.14 10.93 -0.97
N ASP A 66 3.63 11.95 -1.66
CA ASP A 66 4.13 12.48 -2.94
C ASP A 66 3.83 11.60 -4.16
N MET A 67 4.26 12.08 -5.32
CA MET A 67 3.91 11.56 -6.66
C MET A 67 4.34 10.10 -6.91
N LEU A 68 3.63 9.43 -7.83
CA LEU A 68 4.09 8.19 -8.45
C LEU A 68 5.19 8.50 -9.47
N VAL A 69 6.34 7.83 -9.35
CA VAL A 69 7.49 7.96 -10.27
C VAL A 69 7.64 6.74 -11.21
N ILE A 70 6.63 5.87 -11.23
CA ILE A 70 6.53 4.70 -12.11
C ILE A 70 6.58 5.16 -13.58
N GLY A 71 7.37 4.45 -14.39
CA GLY A 71 7.58 4.76 -15.81
C GLY A 71 8.74 5.72 -16.10
N ASN A 72 9.48 6.18 -15.08
CA ASN A 72 10.73 6.92 -15.23
C ASN A 72 11.94 5.95 -15.24
N PHE A 73 13.06 6.33 -14.62
CA PHE A 73 14.39 5.72 -14.88
C PHE A 73 15.02 5.03 -13.66
N GLY A 74 14.65 5.45 -12.45
CA GLY A 74 15.35 5.09 -11.22
C GLY A 74 14.77 3.92 -10.42
N LEU A 75 13.65 3.35 -10.88
CA LEU A 75 13.01 2.19 -10.24
C LEU A 75 13.06 0.95 -11.12
N SER A 76 13.51 -0.17 -10.56
CA SER A 76 13.32 -1.49 -11.15
C SER A 76 11.83 -1.85 -11.25
N TRP A 77 11.50 -2.90 -12.01
CA TRP A 77 10.11 -3.35 -12.13
C TRP A 77 9.50 -3.73 -10.78
N ASP A 78 10.24 -4.47 -9.94
CA ASP A 78 9.79 -4.86 -8.60
C ASP A 78 9.59 -3.65 -7.69
N GLN A 79 10.43 -2.61 -7.81
CA GLN A 79 10.29 -1.36 -7.04
C GLN A 79 9.11 -0.52 -7.49
N GLN A 80 8.82 -0.49 -8.80
CA GLN A 80 7.61 0.15 -9.34
C GLN A 80 6.34 -0.54 -8.82
N ILE A 81 6.33 -1.89 -8.79
CA ILE A 81 5.25 -2.68 -8.17
C ILE A 81 5.08 -2.30 -6.71
N THR A 82 6.17 -2.22 -5.95
CA THR A 82 6.15 -1.82 -4.55
C THR A 82 5.56 -0.42 -4.38
N GLN A 83 5.96 0.56 -5.20
CA GLN A 83 5.36 1.91 -5.13
C GLN A 83 3.85 1.87 -5.37
N MET A 84 3.39 1.21 -6.45
CA MET A 84 1.95 1.14 -6.77
C MET A 84 1.15 0.47 -5.65
N ALA A 85 1.65 -0.66 -5.14
CA ALA A 85 0.98 -1.42 -4.08
C ALA A 85 0.87 -0.61 -2.79
N LEU A 86 1.97 0.03 -2.36
CA LEU A 86 2.00 0.73 -1.07
C LEU A 86 1.26 2.06 -1.13
N TRP A 87 1.26 2.78 -2.25
CA TRP A 87 0.40 3.97 -2.42
C TRP A 87 -1.09 3.59 -2.40
N ALA A 88 -1.45 2.41 -2.90
CA ALA A 88 -2.81 1.88 -2.75
C ALA A 88 -3.12 1.53 -1.28
N ILE A 89 -2.22 0.87 -0.56
CA ILE A 89 -2.39 0.57 0.88
C ILE A 89 -2.51 1.86 1.71
N MET A 90 -1.71 2.88 1.41
CA MET A 90 -1.69 4.14 2.15
C MET A 90 -2.88 5.07 1.84
N ALA A 91 -3.79 4.69 0.94
CA ALA A 91 -4.86 5.56 0.44
C ALA A 91 -4.34 6.91 -0.08
N ALA A 92 -3.17 6.87 -0.73
CA ALA A 92 -2.49 8.06 -1.24
C ALA A 92 -3.22 8.67 -2.45
N PRO A 93 -3.14 10.00 -2.65
CA PRO A 93 -3.38 10.59 -3.96
C PRO A 93 -2.47 9.95 -5.02
N LEU A 94 -3.03 9.52 -6.15
CA LEU A 94 -2.27 8.88 -7.24
C LEU A 94 -1.93 9.89 -8.35
N PHE A 95 -1.09 10.87 -8.03
CA PHE A 95 -0.56 11.82 -9.02
C PHE A 95 0.66 11.23 -9.72
N MET A 96 0.58 10.99 -11.03
CA MET A 96 1.70 10.52 -11.84
C MET A 96 2.60 11.68 -12.24
N SER A 97 3.92 11.52 -12.06
CA SER A 97 4.92 12.45 -12.59
C SER A 97 5.86 11.70 -13.53
N ASN A 98 5.42 11.52 -14.78
CA ASN A 98 6.13 10.83 -15.84
C ASN A 98 5.78 11.42 -17.22
N ASP A 99 6.54 11.06 -18.25
CA ASP A 99 6.22 11.43 -19.64
C ASP A 99 5.30 10.40 -20.29
N LEU A 100 3.99 10.72 -20.32
CA LEU A 100 2.96 9.86 -20.90
C LEU A 100 3.17 9.56 -22.40
N ARG A 101 3.98 10.35 -23.12
CA ARG A 101 4.29 10.13 -24.54
C ARG A 101 5.31 9.01 -24.75
N HIS A 102 6.11 8.71 -23.73
CA HIS A 102 7.25 7.78 -23.80
C HIS A 102 7.21 6.68 -22.72
N ILE A 103 6.04 6.44 -22.12
CA ILE A 103 5.88 5.42 -21.08
C ILE A 103 5.88 4.01 -21.67
N SER A 104 6.58 3.08 -21.01
CA SER A 104 6.58 1.66 -21.41
C SER A 104 5.20 1.01 -21.20
N LEU A 105 4.88 0.01 -22.02
CA LEU A 105 3.62 -0.74 -21.87
C LEU A 105 3.50 -1.42 -20.50
N GLN A 106 4.63 -1.86 -19.94
CA GLN A 106 4.68 -2.50 -18.63
C GLN A 106 4.31 -1.52 -17.51
N ALA A 107 4.93 -0.33 -17.47
CA ALA A 107 4.63 0.72 -16.50
C ALA A 107 3.18 1.23 -16.66
N LYS A 108 2.71 1.41 -17.90
CA LYS A 108 1.33 1.78 -18.20
C LYS A 108 0.33 0.75 -17.65
N THR A 109 0.61 -0.54 -17.85
CA THR A 109 -0.27 -1.62 -17.38
C THR A 109 -0.36 -1.63 -15.84
N LEU A 110 0.76 -1.38 -15.15
CA LEU A 110 0.77 -1.26 -13.69
C LEU A 110 -0.06 -0.06 -13.20
N LEU A 111 0.20 1.13 -13.77
CA LEU A 111 -0.49 2.37 -13.40
C LEU A 111 -1.98 2.35 -13.72
N GLN A 112 -2.40 1.55 -14.71
CA GLN A 112 -3.80 1.38 -15.11
C GLN A 112 -4.45 0.11 -14.52
N ASN A 113 -3.78 -0.58 -13.58
CA ASN A 113 -4.31 -1.80 -12.98
C ASN A 113 -5.59 -1.49 -12.17
N LYS A 114 -6.74 -1.86 -12.72
CA LYS A 114 -8.06 -1.55 -12.18
C LYS A 114 -8.27 -2.11 -10.77
N ASP A 115 -7.74 -3.28 -10.46
CA ASP A 115 -7.93 -3.90 -9.14
C ASP A 115 -7.13 -3.16 -8.06
N VAL A 116 -5.93 -2.70 -8.39
CA VAL A 116 -5.08 -1.93 -7.45
C VAL A 116 -5.60 -0.50 -7.29
N ILE A 117 -6.08 0.11 -8.36
CA ILE A 117 -6.79 1.40 -8.29
C ILE A 117 -8.06 1.26 -7.44
N ALA A 118 -8.81 0.17 -7.57
CA ALA A 118 -10.01 -0.06 -6.75
C ALA A 118 -9.68 -0.19 -5.26
N ILE A 119 -8.53 -0.78 -4.88
CA ILE A 119 -8.03 -0.73 -3.50
C ILE A 119 -7.77 0.71 -3.08
N ASN A 120 -7.04 1.49 -3.89
CA ASN A 120 -6.73 2.87 -3.57
C ASN A 120 -8.01 3.71 -3.35
N GLN A 121 -8.97 3.58 -4.26
CA GLN A 121 -10.24 4.31 -4.33
C GLN A 121 -11.38 3.68 -3.50
N ASP A 122 -11.07 2.72 -2.62
CA ASP A 122 -12.09 2.08 -1.81
C ASP A 122 -12.89 3.11 -0.98
N PRO A 123 -14.24 3.06 -1.01
CA PRO A 123 -15.09 4.10 -0.44
C PRO A 123 -15.06 4.17 1.08
N LEU A 124 -14.58 3.12 1.78
CA LEU A 124 -14.37 3.17 3.22
C LEU A 124 -13.32 4.25 3.57
N GLY A 125 -12.38 4.50 2.65
CA GLY A 125 -11.40 5.58 2.78
C GLY A 125 -10.48 5.46 3.99
N LYS A 126 -10.36 4.27 4.57
CA LYS A 126 -9.43 4.03 5.68
C LYS A 126 -8.04 3.73 5.13
N GLN A 127 -7.07 4.54 5.51
CA GLN A 127 -5.67 4.30 5.21
C GLN A 127 -5.18 3.01 5.91
N GLY A 128 -4.36 2.23 5.20
CA GLY A 128 -3.68 1.06 5.75
C GLY A 128 -2.44 1.41 6.56
N TYR A 129 -1.84 0.39 7.17
CA TYR A 129 -0.72 0.53 8.11
C TYR A 129 0.24 -0.66 8.00
N LEU A 130 1.46 -0.48 8.51
CA LEU A 130 2.42 -1.56 8.70
C LEU A 130 1.96 -2.40 9.89
N LEU A 131 1.56 -3.66 9.62
CA LEU A 131 1.15 -4.63 10.63
C LEU A 131 2.37 -5.16 11.39
N ARG A 132 3.42 -5.57 10.65
CA ARG A 132 4.66 -6.10 11.23
C ARG A 132 5.83 -6.00 10.27
N LYS A 133 7.03 -5.98 10.85
CA LYS A 133 8.32 -5.99 10.16
C LYS A 133 9.24 -7.00 10.84
N GLU A 134 9.72 -7.99 10.10
CA GLU A 134 10.61 -9.04 10.59
C GLU A 134 11.51 -9.54 9.46
N ASP A 135 12.79 -9.79 9.74
CA ASP A 135 13.74 -10.39 8.79
C ASP A 135 13.76 -9.77 7.38
N ASN A 136 13.72 -8.43 7.27
CA ASN A 136 13.61 -7.68 6.02
C ASN A 136 12.32 -7.93 5.21
N ILE A 137 11.28 -8.46 5.84
CA ILE A 137 9.93 -8.54 5.30
C ILE A 137 9.04 -7.55 6.05
N GLU A 138 8.26 -6.78 5.30
CA GLU A 138 7.18 -5.96 5.85
C GLU A 138 5.83 -6.51 5.40
N VAL A 139 4.89 -6.55 6.34
CA VAL A 139 3.49 -6.86 6.06
C VAL A 139 2.66 -5.63 6.36
N TRP A 140 2.05 -5.07 5.34
CA TRP A 140 1.11 -3.96 5.45
C TRP A 140 -0.30 -4.45 5.17
N GLU A 141 -1.29 -3.83 5.78
CA GLU A 141 -2.68 -4.14 5.52
C GLU A 141 -3.58 -2.90 5.51
N ARG A 142 -4.62 -2.94 4.68
CA ARG A 142 -5.64 -1.89 4.56
C ARG A 142 -7.03 -2.51 4.67
N PRO A 143 -7.87 -2.05 5.62
CA PRO A 143 -9.29 -2.43 5.63
C PRO A 143 -10.00 -1.78 4.44
N LEU A 144 -10.82 -2.56 3.75
CA LEU A 144 -11.63 -2.13 2.63
C LEU A 144 -13.12 -2.22 3.00
N SER A 145 -13.98 -1.67 2.15
CA SER A 145 -15.42 -1.90 2.22
C SER A 145 -15.78 -3.39 2.14
N GLU A 146 -17.01 -3.73 2.54
CA GLU A 146 -17.54 -5.11 2.49
C GLU A 146 -16.71 -6.16 3.26
N LEU A 147 -16.07 -5.75 4.36
CA LEU A 147 -15.21 -6.60 5.20
C LEU A 147 -14.01 -7.20 4.45
N ALA A 148 -13.66 -6.66 3.28
CA ALA A 148 -12.47 -7.05 2.55
C ALA A 148 -11.22 -6.38 3.11
N TRP A 149 -10.06 -6.95 2.80
CA TRP A 149 -8.76 -6.41 3.19
C TRP A 149 -7.78 -6.49 2.01
N ALA A 150 -6.91 -5.50 1.90
CA ALA A 150 -5.71 -5.58 1.07
C ALA A 150 -4.51 -5.85 1.97
N VAL A 151 -3.62 -6.76 1.56
CA VAL A 151 -2.40 -7.11 2.30
C VAL A 151 -1.21 -7.06 1.35
N ALA A 152 -0.22 -6.22 1.67
CA ALA A 152 1.02 -6.11 0.90
C ALA A 152 2.16 -6.74 1.68
N VAL A 153 2.88 -7.68 1.05
CA VAL A 153 4.06 -8.34 1.61
C VAL A 153 5.27 -7.87 0.82
N VAL A 154 6.13 -7.07 1.46
CA VAL A 154 7.29 -6.42 0.85
C VAL A 154 8.56 -7.13 1.28
N ASN A 155 9.46 -7.39 0.34
CA ASN A 155 10.81 -7.86 0.64
C ASN A 155 11.81 -6.72 0.51
N LEU A 156 12.30 -6.22 1.65
CA LEU A 156 13.27 -5.13 1.73
C LEU A 156 14.70 -5.55 1.39
N GLN A 157 14.96 -6.86 1.27
CA GLN A 157 16.28 -7.34 0.91
C GLN A 157 16.63 -6.92 -0.52
N GLU A 158 17.86 -6.45 -0.73
CA GLU A 158 18.35 -5.98 -2.04
C GLU A 158 19.40 -6.92 -2.65
N ILE A 159 19.51 -8.14 -2.10
CA ILE A 159 20.49 -9.16 -2.51
C ILE A 159 19.83 -10.54 -2.56
N GLY A 160 20.30 -11.39 -3.48
CA GLY A 160 19.86 -12.77 -3.60
C GLY A 160 18.61 -12.94 -4.48
N GLY A 161 17.86 -14.02 -4.24
CA GLY A 161 16.67 -14.37 -5.00
C GLY A 161 15.36 -14.18 -4.23
N PRO A 162 14.22 -14.58 -4.83
CA PRO A 162 12.92 -14.40 -4.21
C PRO A 162 12.77 -15.24 -2.94
N ARG A 163 12.28 -14.63 -1.85
CA ARG A 163 12.13 -15.27 -0.53
C ARG A 163 10.71 -15.78 -0.32
N SER A 164 10.59 -16.96 0.27
CA SER A 164 9.30 -17.48 0.73
C SER A 164 8.93 -16.85 2.07
N TYR A 165 7.68 -16.45 2.22
CA TYR A 165 7.14 -15.95 3.47
C TYR A 165 5.75 -16.55 3.73
N THR A 166 5.51 -17.01 4.96
CA THR A 166 4.28 -17.70 5.36
C THR A 166 3.56 -16.87 6.40
N ILE A 167 2.26 -16.63 6.20
CA ILE A 167 1.44 -15.79 7.06
C ILE A 167 0.26 -16.60 7.58
N SER A 168 0.05 -16.59 8.90
CA SER A 168 -1.20 -17.09 9.48
C SER A 168 -2.34 -16.15 9.15
N LEU A 169 -3.44 -16.66 8.59
CA LEU A 169 -4.58 -15.83 8.21
C LEU A 169 -5.33 -15.25 9.42
N ALA A 170 -5.28 -15.95 10.55
CA ALA A 170 -5.81 -15.43 11.82
C ALA A 170 -5.08 -14.15 12.31
N SER A 171 -3.86 -13.89 11.82
CA SER A 171 -3.12 -12.66 12.15
C SER A 171 -3.49 -11.44 11.29
N LEU A 172 -4.24 -11.64 10.20
CA LEU A 172 -4.54 -10.61 9.21
C LEU A 172 -5.89 -9.95 9.47
N GLY A 173 -5.97 -8.67 9.14
CA GLY A 173 -7.17 -7.85 9.27
C GLY A 173 -7.82 -7.97 10.64
N GLN A 174 -7.01 -7.85 11.69
CA GLN A 174 -7.43 -7.94 13.09
C GLN A 174 -8.14 -9.28 13.44
N GLY A 175 -7.83 -10.34 12.70
CA GLY A 175 -8.41 -11.67 12.89
C GLY A 175 -9.81 -11.86 12.29
N VAL A 176 -10.37 -10.84 11.63
CA VAL A 176 -11.71 -10.92 11.01
C VAL A 176 -11.66 -11.13 9.49
N ALA A 177 -10.55 -10.83 8.82
CA ALA A 177 -10.46 -10.88 7.35
C ALA A 177 -10.79 -12.26 6.76
N CYS A 178 -10.52 -13.33 7.50
CA CYS A 178 -10.72 -14.71 7.07
C CYS A 178 -11.50 -15.55 8.09
N ASN A 179 -12.32 -14.94 8.96
CA ASN A 179 -13.16 -15.68 9.89
C ASN A 179 -14.61 -15.77 9.38
N PRO A 180 -15.18 -16.97 9.13
CA PRO A 180 -14.58 -18.30 9.31
C PRO A 180 -13.64 -18.71 8.16
N ALA A 181 -13.77 -18.06 7.00
CA ALA A 181 -12.92 -18.28 5.84
C ALA A 181 -12.91 -17.05 4.91
N CYS A 182 -11.97 -17.02 3.97
CA CYS A 182 -11.88 -16.00 2.93
C CYS A 182 -11.48 -16.58 1.58
N HIS A 183 -11.77 -15.83 0.52
CA HIS A 183 -11.14 -16.01 -0.78
C HIS A 183 -9.96 -15.04 -0.93
N ILE A 184 -8.81 -15.57 -1.35
CA ILE A 184 -7.60 -14.79 -1.57
C ILE A 184 -7.33 -14.68 -3.07
N THR A 185 -7.09 -13.45 -3.53
CA THR A 185 -6.61 -13.16 -4.89
C THR A 185 -5.32 -12.36 -4.79
N GLU A 186 -4.26 -12.85 -5.40
CA GLU A 186 -3.06 -12.07 -5.66
C GLU A 186 -3.35 -11.11 -6.81
N LEU A 187 -3.04 -9.82 -6.62
CA LEU A 187 -3.25 -8.75 -7.60
C LEU A 187 -1.92 -8.31 -8.25
N LEU A 188 -0.84 -8.32 -7.47
CA LEU A 188 0.53 -8.02 -7.92
C LEU A 188 1.49 -9.06 -7.33
N PRO A 189 2.59 -9.40 -8.04
CA PRO A 189 3.02 -8.87 -9.33
C PRO A 189 2.15 -9.31 -10.52
N VAL A 190 1.44 -10.43 -10.40
CA VAL A 190 0.58 -10.98 -11.44
C VAL A 190 -0.74 -11.44 -10.84
N LYS A 191 -1.85 -11.09 -11.47
CA LYS A 191 -3.18 -11.44 -10.96
C LYS A 191 -3.41 -12.96 -10.98
N THR A 192 -3.55 -13.55 -9.79
CA THR A 192 -3.76 -14.99 -9.61
C THR A 192 -4.81 -15.25 -8.54
N LYS A 193 -5.85 -16.03 -8.85
CA LYS A 193 -6.82 -16.48 -7.83
C LYS A 193 -6.19 -17.62 -7.03
N LEU A 194 -5.90 -17.39 -5.75
CA LEU A 194 -5.32 -18.41 -4.87
C LEU A 194 -6.38 -19.36 -4.31
N GLY A 195 -7.63 -18.89 -4.19
CA GLY A 195 -8.78 -19.72 -3.83
C GLY A 195 -9.27 -19.48 -2.42
N PHE A 196 -9.93 -20.50 -1.86
CA PHE A 196 -10.56 -20.46 -0.53
C PHE A 196 -9.56 -20.87 0.57
N TYR A 197 -9.61 -20.19 1.70
CA TYR A 197 -8.78 -20.45 2.86
C TYR A 197 -9.59 -20.34 4.15
N GLU A 198 -9.43 -21.31 5.03
CA GLU A 198 -10.01 -21.29 6.39
C GLU A 198 -9.22 -20.36 7.32
N TRP A 199 -9.87 -19.84 8.36
CA TRP A 199 -9.27 -18.91 9.34
C TRP A 199 -7.96 -19.41 9.98
N THR A 200 -7.86 -20.71 10.24
CA THR A 200 -6.69 -21.34 10.89
C THR A 200 -5.54 -21.65 9.91
N SER A 201 -5.75 -21.44 8.62
CA SER A 201 -4.77 -21.77 7.59
C SER A 201 -3.70 -20.70 7.40
N PHE A 202 -2.74 -21.00 6.53
CA PHE A 202 -1.61 -20.12 6.22
C PHE A 202 -1.56 -19.84 4.72
N VAL A 203 -1.21 -18.60 4.36
CA VAL A 203 -0.86 -18.24 2.98
C VAL A 203 0.65 -18.17 2.85
N LYS A 204 1.20 -18.86 1.85
CA LYS A 204 2.62 -18.82 1.51
C LYS A 204 2.80 -18.04 0.22
N THR A 205 3.66 -17.04 0.24
CA THR A 205 3.98 -16.20 -0.91
C THR A 205 5.48 -16.21 -1.17
N ARG A 206 5.89 -15.87 -2.40
CA ARG A 206 7.28 -15.74 -2.79
C ARG A 206 7.52 -14.33 -3.33
N ILE A 207 8.37 -13.56 -2.65
CA ILE A 207 8.53 -12.13 -2.92
C ILE A 207 9.95 -11.85 -3.42
N ASN A 208 10.07 -11.23 -4.60
CA ASN A 208 11.34 -10.80 -5.18
C ASN A 208 12.02 -9.74 -4.30
N PRO A 209 13.37 -9.65 -4.30
CA PRO A 209 14.09 -8.53 -3.68
C PRO A 209 13.52 -7.17 -4.12
N THR A 210 13.26 -6.27 -3.17
CA THR A 210 12.61 -4.95 -3.36
C THR A 210 11.17 -4.98 -3.91
N GLY A 211 10.62 -6.17 -4.14
CA GLY A 211 9.28 -6.37 -4.69
C GLY A 211 8.20 -6.50 -3.62
N THR A 212 6.96 -6.48 -4.08
CA THR A 212 5.77 -6.63 -3.25
C THR A 212 4.81 -7.64 -3.87
N VAL A 213 4.28 -8.54 -3.05
CA VAL A 213 3.08 -9.31 -3.36
C VAL A 213 1.89 -8.59 -2.74
N LEU A 214 0.91 -8.19 -3.55
CA LEU A 214 -0.33 -7.54 -3.08
C LEU A 214 -1.49 -8.53 -3.19
N LEU A 215 -2.12 -8.82 -2.05
CA LEU A 215 -3.24 -9.73 -1.93
C LEU A 215 -4.52 -8.95 -1.62
N GLN A 216 -5.65 -9.43 -2.12
CA GLN A 216 -6.98 -9.05 -1.66
C GLN A 216 -7.64 -10.26 -1.00
N LEU A 217 -8.11 -10.06 0.23
CA LEU A 217 -8.85 -11.02 1.04
C LEU A 217 -10.32 -10.57 1.04
N LYS A 218 -11.22 -11.47 0.68
CA LYS A 218 -12.67 -11.26 0.78
C LYS A 218 -13.28 -12.34 1.64
N ILE A 219 -13.99 -11.95 2.70
CA ILE A 219 -14.67 -12.90 3.58
C ILE A 219 -15.62 -13.79 2.76
N SER A 220 -15.59 -15.09 3.01
CA SER A 220 -16.57 -16.00 2.44
C SER A 220 -17.79 -15.96 3.34
N GLN A 221 -18.84 -15.25 2.92
CA GLN A 221 -20.12 -15.32 3.62
C GLN A 221 -20.76 -16.66 3.26
N THR A 222 -20.91 -17.54 4.25
CA THR A 222 -21.84 -18.67 4.14
C THR A 222 -23.24 -18.07 4.01
N THR A 223 -23.82 -18.11 2.82
CA THR A 223 -25.27 -17.95 2.67
C THR A 223 -25.92 -19.09 3.46
N PHE A 224 -26.46 -18.78 4.64
CA PHE A 224 -27.37 -19.65 5.36
C PHE A 224 -28.77 -19.54 4.75
#